data_AF-A0A9E4YK31-F1
#
_entry.id   AF-A0A9E4YK31-F1
#
_cell.length_a   1.000
_cell.length_b   1.000
_cell.length_c   1.000
_cell.angle_alpha   90.00
_cell.angle_beta   90.00
_cell.angle_gamma   90.00
#
_symmetry.space_group_name_H-M   'P 1'
#
loop_
_entity.id
_entity.type
_entity.pdbx_description
1 polymer ?
#
loop_
_entity_poly.entity_id
_entity_poly.type
_entity_poly.pdbx_seq_one_letter_code
_entity_poly.pdbx_strand_id
1 'polypeptide(L)'
;MGLFTSRTEVIKRNIAGALAGESVRTPPGHTVVVSQVGGWSVIFDVDSPEEGPPPIFFGPRKVSRVGIPFTARDGFVWDLKRRRLVGDKIYERRTKWSTAGGTSWAQEFERIQPQLKPPAVAFGFGDFDYEFAIETNDEARLHELFEPRSFRDLLQEQPTIRLRTEQDEKGWMASLVPELPEGVAALFFQDRSLLRDAADVQSVHTLLRAAIEQLVAIGSADAKPPRIFD
;
A
#
# COMPACT_ATOMS: atom_id res chain seq x y z
N MET A 1 9.00 13.81 -36.72
CA MET A 1 8.40 12.73 -35.90
C MET A 1 8.09 13.32 -34.53
N GLY A 2 6.82 13.52 -34.20
CA GLY A 2 6.43 14.00 -32.88
C GLY A 2 6.63 12.89 -31.83
N LEU A 3 7.43 13.17 -30.81
CA LEU A 3 7.62 12.29 -29.66
C LEU A 3 6.31 12.26 -28.86
N PHE A 4 5.47 11.25 -29.09
CA PHE A 4 4.37 10.96 -28.16
C PHE A 4 4.99 10.41 -26.87
N THR A 5 5.14 11.28 -25.87
CA THR A 5 5.46 10.85 -24.50
C THR A 5 4.40 9.84 -24.06
N SER A 6 4.79 8.63 -23.67
CA SER A 6 3.82 7.63 -23.25
C SER A 6 3.07 8.12 -22.01
N ARG A 7 1.81 7.68 -21.83
CA ARG A 7 1.02 8.00 -20.62
C ARG A 7 1.78 7.64 -19.34
N THR A 8 2.51 6.54 -19.36
CA THR A 8 3.37 6.06 -18.27
C THR A 8 4.48 7.07 -17.92
N GLU A 9 5.17 7.60 -18.92
CA GLU A 9 6.24 8.60 -18.72
C GLU A 9 5.70 9.93 -18.16
N VAL A 10 4.49 10.33 -18.57
CA VAL A 10 3.82 11.50 -18.00
C VAL A 10 3.49 11.28 -16.53
N ILE A 11 2.94 10.10 -16.17
CA ILE A 11 2.60 9.79 -14.78
C ILE A 11 3.88 9.72 -13.92
N LYS A 12 4.94 9.06 -14.39
CA LYS A 12 6.23 9.00 -13.69
C LYS A 12 6.82 10.39 -13.44
N ARG A 13 6.80 11.26 -14.46
CA ARG A 13 7.25 12.66 -14.31
C ARG A 13 6.40 13.43 -13.29
N ASN A 14 5.09 13.24 -13.30
CA ASN A 14 4.20 13.90 -12.34
C ASN A 14 4.46 13.41 -10.91
N ILE A 15 4.69 12.11 -10.71
CA ILE A 15 5.03 11.53 -9.41
C ILE A 15 6.38 12.05 -8.92
N ALA A 16 7.40 12.02 -9.78
CA ALA A 16 8.72 12.55 -9.48
C ALA A 16 8.65 14.03 -9.06
N GLY A 17 7.89 14.84 -9.81
CA GLY A 17 7.66 16.25 -9.47
C GLY A 17 6.89 16.45 -8.16
N ALA A 18 5.86 15.63 -7.91
CA ALA A 18 5.03 15.75 -6.71
C ALA A 18 5.77 15.36 -5.43
N LEU A 19 6.64 14.36 -5.50
CA LEU A 19 7.35 13.80 -4.34
C LEU A 19 8.81 14.26 -4.22
N ALA A 20 9.25 15.19 -5.06
CA ALA A 20 10.68 15.52 -5.23
C ALA A 20 11.55 14.25 -5.41
N GLY A 21 11.01 13.28 -6.14
CA GLY A 21 11.65 11.98 -6.40
C GLY A 21 12.50 11.99 -7.67
N GLU A 22 13.36 11.00 -7.78
CA GLU A 22 14.23 10.76 -8.94
C GLU A 22 13.76 9.52 -9.72
N SER A 23 13.76 9.61 -11.05
CA SER A 23 13.54 8.45 -11.91
C SER A 23 14.81 7.61 -11.98
N VAL A 24 14.77 6.42 -11.41
CA VAL A 24 15.90 5.48 -11.37
C VAL A 24 15.65 4.32 -12.32
N ARG A 25 16.67 3.94 -13.09
CA ARG A 25 16.61 2.74 -13.91
C ARG A 25 17.24 1.57 -13.17
N THR A 26 16.40 0.67 -12.67
CA THR A 26 16.80 -0.57 -11.99
C THR A 26 17.30 -1.61 -13.00
N PRO A 27 18.32 -2.43 -12.70
CA PRO A 27 18.53 -3.71 -13.39
C PRO A 27 17.35 -4.65 -13.08
N PRO A 28 16.68 -5.31 -14.04
CA PRO A 28 17.03 -5.59 -15.45
C PRO A 28 16.58 -4.56 -16.51
N GLY A 29 16.18 -3.35 -16.11
CA GLY A 29 15.90 -2.24 -17.00
C GLY A 29 14.59 -1.49 -16.71
N HIS A 30 13.91 -1.79 -15.59
CA HIS A 30 12.69 -1.08 -15.19
C HIS A 30 13.02 0.36 -14.79
N THR A 31 12.10 1.28 -15.07
CA THR A 31 12.21 2.66 -14.59
C THR A 31 11.21 2.83 -13.45
N VAL A 32 11.73 3.09 -12.25
CA VAL A 32 10.95 3.40 -11.06
C VAL A 32 11.16 4.85 -10.66
N VAL A 33 10.30 5.40 -9.82
CA VAL A 33 10.54 6.69 -9.17
C VAL A 33 10.91 6.42 -7.71
N VAL A 34 12.06 6.89 -7.27
CA VAL A 34 12.51 6.80 -5.87
C VAL A 34 12.32 8.17 -5.23
N SER A 35 11.58 8.23 -4.13
CA SER A 35 11.48 9.43 -3.28
C SER A 35 11.88 9.11 -1.84
N GLN A 36 11.94 10.13 -0.99
CA GLN A 36 12.35 10.00 0.41
C GLN A 36 11.20 10.34 1.36
N VAL A 37 11.09 9.58 2.45
CA VAL A 37 10.12 9.76 3.54
C VAL A 37 10.82 9.55 4.87
N GLY A 38 11.07 10.61 5.63
CA GLY A 38 11.68 10.45 6.95
C GLY A 38 13.01 9.68 6.94
N GLY A 39 13.77 9.78 5.83
CA GLY A 39 15.01 9.02 5.60
C GLY A 39 14.83 7.66 4.90
N TRP A 40 13.60 7.19 4.73
CA TRP A 40 13.27 5.95 4.03
C TRP A 40 13.11 6.18 2.53
N SER A 41 13.73 5.32 1.73
CA SER A 41 13.49 5.28 0.29
C SER A 41 12.11 4.69 0.00
N VAL A 42 11.31 5.39 -0.80
CA VAL A 42 10.01 4.91 -1.28
C VAL A 42 10.08 4.74 -2.79
N ILE A 43 9.86 3.52 -3.24
CA ILE A 43 10.03 3.10 -4.63
C ILE A 43 8.67 2.97 -5.27
N PHE A 44 8.39 3.76 -6.29
CA PHE A 44 7.16 3.74 -7.06
C PHE A 44 7.42 3.07 -8.41
N ASP A 45 6.84 1.90 -8.62
CA ASP A 45 6.72 1.27 -9.93
C ASP A 45 5.30 1.45 -10.43
N VAL A 46 5.19 2.32 -11.42
CA VAL A 46 3.92 2.82 -11.92
C VAL A 46 3.67 2.14 -13.24
N ASP A 47 2.49 1.53 -13.35
CA ASP A 47 2.00 0.93 -14.60
C ASP A 47 2.63 -0.44 -14.93
N SER A 48 3.05 -1.19 -13.89
CA SER A 48 3.54 -2.57 -14.01
C SER A 48 2.40 -3.53 -14.31
N PRO A 49 2.65 -4.63 -15.02
CA PRO A 49 1.67 -5.70 -15.16
C PRO A 49 1.30 -6.27 -13.78
N GLU A 50 0.01 -6.51 -13.56
CA GLU A 50 -0.50 -7.28 -12.41
C GLU A 50 0.16 -8.67 -12.43
N GLU A 51 0.57 -9.17 -11.26
CA GLU A 51 1.07 -10.54 -11.14
C GLU A 51 -0.04 -11.56 -11.44
N GLY A 52 0.32 -12.61 -12.18
CA GLY A 52 -0.58 -13.69 -12.56
C GLY A 52 -0.90 -13.72 -14.06
N PRO A 53 -1.61 -14.76 -14.53
CA PRO A 53 -1.96 -14.87 -15.93
C PRO A 53 -2.91 -13.72 -16.35
N PRO A 54 -2.67 -13.08 -17.50
CA PRO A 54 -3.56 -12.03 -17.98
C PRO A 54 -4.95 -12.61 -18.26
N PRO A 55 -6.03 -11.81 -18.14
CA PRO A 55 -7.35 -12.23 -18.59
C PRO A 55 -7.30 -12.65 -20.07
N ILE A 56 -7.98 -13.75 -20.43
CA ILE A 56 -7.92 -14.34 -21.78
C ILE A 56 -8.30 -13.33 -22.90
N PHE A 57 -9.11 -12.32 -22.58
CA PHE A 57 -9.63 -11.33 -23.54
C PHE A 57 -9.13 -9.90 -23.31
N PHE A 58 -8.38 -9.64 -22.25
CA PHE A 58 -7.90 -8.30 -21.92
C PHE A 58 -6.41 -8.39 -21.65
N GLY A 59 -5.61 -7.51 -22.26
CA GLY A 59 -4.17 -7.42 -21.97
C GLY A 59 -3.89 -7.30 -20.47
N PRO A 60 -2.61 -7.42 -20.05
CA PRO A 60 -2.25 -7.38 -18.64
C PRO A 60 -2.84 -6.14 -17.97
N ARG A 61 -3.55 -6.36 -16.87
CA ARG A 61 -4.03 -5.27 -16.04
C ARG A 61 -2.83 -4.54 -15.47
N LYS A 62 -2.90 -3.22 -15.44
CA LYS A 62 -1.84 -2.37 -14.90
C LYS A 62 -2.15 -2.07 -13.45
N VAL A 63 -1.15 -2.18 -12.60
CA VAL A 63 -1.22 -1.87 -11.18
C VAL A 63 -0.14 -0.84 -10.84
N SER A 64 -0.37 -0.08 -9.78
CA SER A 64 0.69 0.71 -9.17
C SER A 64 1.24 -0.07 -7.98
N ARG A 65 2.56 -0.21 -7.94
CA ARG A 65 3.29 -0.89 -6.87
C ARG A 65 4.17 0.14 -6.17
N VAL A 66 4.14 0.13 -4.85
CA VAL A 66 4.96 1.02 -4.05
C VAL A 66 5.62 0.20 -2.94
N GLY A 67 6.92 0.40 -2.74
CA GLY A 67 7.71 -0.33 -1.76
C GLY A 67 8.51 0.58 -0.84
N ILE A 68 8.59 0.23 0.43
CA ILE A 68 9.61 0.75 1.35
C ILE A 68 10.46 -0.43 1.83
N PRO A 69 11.75 -0.49 1.49
CA PRO A 69 12.64 -1.47 2.08
C PRO A 69 12.92 -1.13 3.54
N PHE A 70 13.01 -2.16 4.38
CA PHE A 70 13.40 -2.00 5.77
C PHE A 70 14.18 -3.20 6.30
N THR A 71 15.03 -2.99 7.29
CA THR A 71 15.71 -4.08 7.98
C THR A 71 14.75 -4.69 9.00
N ALA A 72 14.31 -5.92 8.77
CA ALA A 72 13.44 -6.65 9.66
C ALA A 72 14.21 -7.09 10.92
N ARG A 73 13.60 -6.92 12.09
CA ARG A 73 14.16 -7.35 13.38
C ARG A 73 13.56 -8.65 13.89
N ASP A 74 12.32 -8.90 13.48
CA ASP A 74 11.62 -10.15 13.73
C ASP A 74 11.07 -10.69 12.41
N GLY A 75 10.76 -11.99 12.39
CA GLY A 75 10.12 -12.65 11.25
C GLY A 75 8.65 -12.27 11.10
N PHE A 76 8.24 -11.07 11.53
CA PHE A 76 6.85 -10.63 11.51
C PHE A 76 6.38 -10.45 10.07
N VAL A 77 5.34 -11.20 9.70
CA VAL A 77 4.76 -11.21 8.36
C VAL A 77 3.25 -10.99 8.45
N TRP A 78 2.74 -10.11 7.59
CA TRP A 78 1.31 -9.86 7.47
C TRP A 78 0.93 -9.41 6.06
N ASP A 79 -0.35 -9.65 5.71
CA ASP A 79 -0.97 -9.26 4.45
C ASP A 79 -2.39 -8.76 4.72
N LEU A 80 -2.60 -7.46 4.50
CA LEU A 80 -3.89 -6.79 4.58
C LEU A 80 -4.41 -6.50 3.17
N LYS A 81 -5.66 -6.89 2.91
CA LYS A 81 -6.35 -6.60 1.64
C LYS A 81 -7.78 -6.11 1.89
N ARG A 82 -8.21 -5.09 1.16
CA ARG A 82 -9.60 -4.62 1.22
C ARG A 82 -10.57 -5.66 0.62
N ARG A 83 -11.68 -5.94 1.31
CA ARG A 83 -12.70 -6.92 0.89
C ARG A 83 -13.60 -6.34 -0.21
N ARG A 84 -13.54 -6.89 -1.44
CA ARG A 84 -14.31 -6.42 -2.62
C ARG A 84 -15.82 -6.22 -2.42
N LEU A 85 -16.52 -7.14 -1.75
CA LEU A 85 -18.00 -7.12 -1.69
C LEU A 85 -18.57 -6.11 -0.69
N VAL A 86 -17.76 -5.69 0.27
CA VAL A 86 -18.15 -4.82 1.39
C VAL A 86 -17.47 -3.45 1.24
N GLY A 87 -16.18 -3.45 0.87
CA GLY A 87 -15.35 -2.26 0.71
C GLY A 87 -15.90 -1.26 -0.30
N ASP A 88 -16.30 -1.69 -1.51
CA ASP A 88 -16.75 -0.74 -2.54
C ASP A 88 -18.04 -0.02 -2.12
N LYS A 89 -19.01 -0.74 -1.52
CA LYS A 89 -20.26 -0.15 -1.02
C LYS A 89 -20.05 0.69 0.24
N ILE A 90 -19.18 0.26 1.16
CA ILE A 90 -18.87 1.01 2.39
C ILE A 90 -18.09 2.28 2.06
N TYR A 91 -17.06 2.18 1.22
CA TYR A 91 -16.22 3.29 0.80
C TYR A 91 -17.01 4.32 -0.01
N GLU A 92 -17.78 3.90 -1.03
CA GLU A 92 -18.64 4.82 -1.80
C GLU A 92 -19.69 5.50 -0.92
N ARG A 93 -20.21 4.81 0.09
CA ARG A 93 -21.14 5.43 1.06
C ARG A 93 -20.41 6.42 1.94
N ARG A 94 -19.32 6.03 2.58
CA ARG A 94 -18.51 6.90 3.47
C ARG A 94 -18.11 8.21 2.78
N THR A 95 -17.65 8.13 1.53
CA THR A 95 -17.27 9.31 0.72
C THR A 95 -18.48 10.20 0.33
N LYS A 96 -19.65 9.62 0.04
CA LYS A 96 -20.88 10.39 -0.22
C LYS A 96 -21.46 11.05 1.04
N TRP A 97 -21.21 10.49 2.22
CA TRP A 97 -21.77 11.01 3.48
C TRP A 97 -20.91 12.08 4.14
N SER A 98 -19.58 12.05 3.98
CA SER A 98 -18.71 13.14 4.44
C SER A 98 -19.09 14.50 3.83
N THR A 99 -19.80 14.48 2.69
CA THR A 99 -20.29 15.66 1.96
C THR A 99 -21.74 16.05 2.26
N ALA A 100 -22.53 15.21 2.94
CA ALA A 100 -24.00 15.38 3.02
C ALA A 100 -24.56 15.80 4.40
N GLY A 101 -23.73 15.94 5.45
CA GLY A 101 -24.10 16.58 6.72
C GLY A 101 -25.24 15.94 7.55
N GLY A 102 -25.75 14.76 7.18
CA GLY A 102 -27.02 14.23 7.72
C GLY A 102 -26.93 13.20 8.85
N THR A 103 -25.89 12.37 8.92
CA THR A 103 -25.74 11.29 9.92
C THR A 103 -24.26 10.89 10.03
N SER A 104 -23.74 10.54 11.22
CA SER A 104 -22.33 10.12 11.34
C SER A 104 -22.12 8.71 10.75
N TRP A 105 -20.94 8.46 10.18
CA TRP A 105 -20.59 7.13 9.63
C TRP A 105 -20.81 6.00 10.63
N ALA A 106 -20.53 6.24 11.92
CA ALA A 106 -20.72 5.26 12.99
C ALA A 106 -22.19 4.76 13.07
N GLN A 107 -23.16 5.67 13.00
CA GLN A 107 -24.58 5.33 13.07
C GLN A 107 -25.06 4.56 11.83
N GLU A 108 -24.55 4.91 10.64
CA GLU A 108 -24.86 4.16 9.41
C GLU A 108 -24.21 2.78 9.41
N PHE A 109 -22.99 2.66 9.91
CA PHE A 109 -22.31 1.38 10.05
C PHE A 109 -23.09 0.41 10.95
N GLU A 110 -23.53 0.86 12.13
CA GLU A 110 -24.40 0.08 13.03
C GLU A 110 -25.67 -0.43 12.33
N ARG A 111 -26.26 0.39 11.44
CA ARG A 111 -27.48 0.03 10.69
C ARG A 111 -27.23 -1.06 9.66
N ILE A 112 -26.06 -1.06 9.00
CA ILE A 112 -25.76 -2.02 7.91
C ILE A 112 -25.01 -3.26 8.40
N GLN A 113 -24.29 -3.19 9.52
CA GLN A 113 -23.46 -4.26 10.05
C GLN A 113 -24.17 -5.63 10.13
N PRO A 114 -25.45 -5.75 10.56
CA PRO A 114 -26.15 -7.03 10.60
C PRO A 114 -26.34 -7.71 9.23
N GLN A 115 -26.18 -6.94 8.14
CA GLN A 115 -26.34 -7.41 6.75
C GLN A 115 -25.01 -7.81 6.12
N LEU A 116 -23.88 -7.53 6.79
CA LEU A 116 -22.54 -7.81 6.28
C LEU A 116 -22.08 -9.21 6.67
N LYS A 117 -21.32 -9.86 5.78
CA LYS A 117 -20.63 -11.11 6.14
C LYS A 117 -19.58 -10.80 7.22
N PRO A 118 -19.62 -11.47 8.38
CA PRO A 118 -18.65 -11.24 9.43
C PRO A 118 -17.22 -11.47 8.91
N PRO A 119 -16.23 -10.77 9.49
CA PRO A 119 -14.85 -11.02 9.17
C PRO A 119 -14.42 -12.42 9.64
N ALA A 120 -13.40 -12.98 8.99
CA ALA A 120 -12.87 -14.28 9.38
C ALA A 120 -12.09 -14.20 10.70
N VAL A 121 -11.43 -13.06 10.93
CA VAL A 121 -10.73 -12.71 12.17
C VAL A 121 -11.16 -11.29 12.54
N ALA A 122 -11.52 -11.08 13.80
CA ALA A 122 -11.89 -9.76 14.32
C ALA A 122 -10.84 -9.33 15.34
N PHE A 123 -10.26 -8.15 15.12
CA PHE A 123 -9.24 -7.57 15.97
C PHE A 123 -9.82 -6.53 16.94
N GLY A 124 -11.15 -6.37 16.95
CA GLY A 124 -11.85 -5.45 17.84
C GLY A 124 -11.92 -4.03 17.29
N PHE A 125 -11.64 -3.83 16.00
CA PHE A 125 -11.59 -2.52 15.36
C PHE A 125 -12.87 -2.19 14.55
N GLY A 126 -14.03 -2.66 14.99
CA GLY A 126 -15.33 -2.22 14.46
C GLY A 126 -15.46 -2.34 12.94
N ASP A 127 -15.69 -1.22 12.26
CA ASP A 127 -15.83 -1.13 10.80
C ASP A 127 -14.58 -1.56 10.03
N PHE A 128 -13.39 -1.32 10.59
CA PHE A 128 -12.12 -1.75 10.01
C PHE A 128 -12.08 -3.26 9.78
N ASP A 129 -12.51 -4.07 10.75
CA ASP A 129 -12.52 -5.53 10.65
C ASP A 129 -13.44 -5.99 9.50
N TYR A 130 -14.53 -5.25 9.22
CA TYR A 130 -15.43 -5.59 8.11
C TYR A 130 -14.89 -5.18 6.75
N GLU A 131 -14.08 -4.13 6.68
CA GLU A 131 -13.49 -3.60 5.44
C GLU A 131 -12.29 -4.41 4.95
N PHE A 132 -11.50 -4.96 5.88
CA PHE A 132 -10.23 -5.61 5.57
C PHE A 132 -10.23 -7.11 5.89
N ALA A 133 -9.49 -7.87 5.10
CA ALA A 133 -9.08 -9.23 5.43
C ALA A 133 -7.59 -9.19 5.70
N ILE A 134 -7.17 -9.74 6.84
CA ILE A 134 -5.78 -9.70 7.29
C ILE A 134 -5.34 -11.12 7.61
N GLU A 135 -4.15 -11.48 7.11
CA GLU A 135 -3.46 -12.73 7.40
C GLU A 135 -2.13 -12.37 8.06
N THR A 136 -1.72 -13.10 9.10
CA THR A 136 -0.46 -12.85 9.82
C THR A 136 0.08 -14.13 10.45
N ASN A 137 1.38 -14.13 10.78
CA ASN A 137 2.01 -15.14 11.62
C ASN A 137 2.10 -14.77 13.10
N ASP A 138 1.77 -13.52 13.49
CA ASP A 138 1.82 -13.04 14.86
C ASP A 138 0.67 -12.04 15.13
N GLU A 139 -0.39 -12.52 15.76
CA GLU A 139 -1.58 -11.71 16.05
C GLU A 139 -1.29 -10.59 17.05
N ALA A 140 -0.39 -10.80 18.02
CA ALA A 140 -0.07 -9.79 19.03
C ALA A 140 0.64 -8.59 18.39
N ARG A 141 1.63 -8.84 17.53
CA ARG A 141 2.28 -7.80 16.72
C ARG A 141 1.32 -7.09 15.79
N LEU A 142 0.39 -7.83 15.19
CA LEU A 142 -0.63 -7.26 14.32
C LEU A 142 -1.56 -6.29 15.08
N HIS A 143 -1.94 -6.65 16.31
CA HIS A 143 -2.69 -5.75 17.20
C HIS A 143 -1.90 -4.48 17.50
N GLU A 144 -0.62 -4.59 17.89
CA GLU A 144 0.24 -3.43 18.13
C GLU A 144 0.41 -2.56 16.88
N LEU A 145 0.53 -3.17 15.69
CA LEU A 145 0.65 -2.47 14.42
C LEU A 145 -0.61 -1.65 14.10
N PHE A 146 -1.79 -2.20 14.34
CA PHE A 146 -3.04 -1.51 14.03
C PHE A 146 -3.63 -0.72 15.18
N GLU A 147 -3.03 -0.73 16.39
CA GLU A 147 -3.48 0.01 17.57
C GLU A 147 -3.72 1.52 17.30
N PRO A 148 -2.83 2.25 16.58
CA PRO A 148 -3.04 3.66 16.31
C PRO A 148 -4.22 3.88 15.36
N ARG A 149 -5.25 4.58 15.84
CA ARG A 149 -6.43 4.92 15.01
C ARG A 149 -6.07 5.69 13.74
N SER A 150 -5.11 6.60 13.82
CA SER A 150 -4.63 7.38 12.67
C SER A 150 -4.11 6.49 11.54
N PHE A 151 -3.47 5.36 11.86
CA PHE A 151 -3.01 4.42 10.84
C PHE A 151 -4.18 3.67 10.19
N ARG A 152 -5.17 3.24 10.98
CA ARG A 152 -6.40 2.63 10.46
C ARG A 152 -7.19 3.59 9.58
N ASP A 153 -7.27 4.87 9.95
CA ASP A 153 -7.96 5.90 9.17
C ASP A 153 -7.30 6.06 7.78
N LEU A 154 -5.96 6.11 7.71
CA LEU A 154 -5.20 6.19 6.44
C LEU A 154 -5.44 4.97 5.53
N LEU A 155 -5.55 3.77 6.10
CA LEU A 155 -5.89 2.56 5.34
C LEU A 155 -7.31 2.65 4.78
N GLN A 156 -8.27 3.13 5.59
CA GLN A 156 -9.65 3.27 5.18
C GLN A 156 -9.87 4.32 4.09
N GLU A 157 -8.98 5.31 3.97
CA GLU A 157 -8.97 6.29 2.88
C GLU A 157 -8.59 5.69 1.52
N GLN A 158 -7.90 4.54 1.49
CA GLN A 158 -7.49 3.93 0.22
C GLN A 158 -8.66 3.15 -0.42
N PRO A 159 -9.15 3.53 -1.61
CA PRO A 159 -10.32 2.90 -2.23
C PRO A 159 -10.08 1.42 -2.53
N THR A 160 -8.90 1.10 -3.04
CA THR A 160 -8.40 -0.26 -3.21
C THR A 160 -6.98 -0.34 -2.69
N ILE A 161 -6.69 -1.39 -1.92
CA ILE A 161 -5.38 -1.56 -1.29
C ILE A 161 -5.12 -3.03 -1.00
N ARG A 162 -3.86 -3.42 -1.24
CA ARG A 162 -3.19 -4.52 -0.56
C ARG A 162 -1.89 -3.99 0.03
N LEU A 163 -1.69 -4.19 1.33
CA LEU A 163 -0.50 -3.78 2.05
C LEU A 163 0.04 -4.99 2.79
N ARG A 164 1.30 -5.35 2.56
CA ARG A 164 1.91 -6.55 3.15
C ARG A 164 3.40 -6.35 3.40
N THR A 165 3.98 -7.21 4.22
CA THR A 165 5.43 -7.39 4.29
C THR A 165 5.87 -8.48 3.33
N GLU A 166 6.93 -8.25 2.57
CA GLU A 166 7.63 -9.27 1.77
C GLU A 166 9.00 -9.51 2.37
N GLN A 167 9.30 -10.76 2.71
CA GLN A 167 10.61 -11.17 3.23
C GLN A 167 11.39 -12.06 2.25
N ASP A 168 10.85 -12.31 1.05
CA ASP A 168 11.43 -13.28 0.13
C ASP A 168 12.38 -12.64 -0.90
N GLU A 169 13.40 -13.41 -1.25
CA GLU A 169 14.35 -13.11 -2.33
C GLU A 169 13.71 -13.17 -3.73
N LYS A 170 12.39 -13.46 -3.81
CA LYS A 170 11.63 -13.59 -5.06
C LYS A 170 10.46 -12.61 -5.16
N GLY A 171 10.30 -11.72 -4.18
CA GLY A 171 9.25 -10.71 -4.14
C GLY A 171 9.44 -9.64 -5.20
N TRP A 172 8.49 -8.72 -5.30
CA TRP A 172 8.57 -7.68 -6.33
C TRP A 172 9.82 -6.81 -6.15
N MET A 173 10.22 -6.53 -4.90
CA MET A 173 11.42 -5.73 -4.65
C MET A 173 12.69 -6.45 -5.11
N ALA A 174 12.75 -7.78 -4.99
CA ALA A 174 13.86 -8.57 -5.52
C ALA A 174 13.95 -8.55 -7.05
N SER A 175 12.87 -8.20 -7.76
CA SER A 175 12.90 -7.99 -9.21
C SER A 175 13.48 -6.63 -9.62
N LEU A 176 13.62 -5.70 -8.67
CA LEU A 176 14.12 -4.34 -8.90
C LEU A 176 15.60 -4.17 -8.53
N VAL A 177 16.17 -5.08 -7.76
CA VAL A 177 17.58 -5.02 -7.39
C VAL A 177 18.25 -6.37 -7.61
N PRO A 178 19.52 -6.41 -8.05
CA PRO A 178 20.22 -7.67 -8.32
C PRO A 178 20.30 -8.60 -7.10
N GLU A 179 20.45 -8.01 -5.91
CA GLU A 179 20.55 -8.73 -4.64
C GLU A 179 19.99 -7.83 -3.54
N LEU A 180 19.03 -8.34 -2.77
CA LEU A 180 18.55 -7.68 -1.56
C LEU A 180 19.52 -7.97 -0.41
N PRO A 181 19.95 -6.96 0.37
CA PRO A 181 20.81 -7.23 1.51
C PRO A 181 20.15 -8.17 2.52
N GLU A 182 20.94 -9.01 3.19
CA GLU A 182 20.44 -9.94 4.19
C GLU A 182 19.64 -9.21 5.29
N GLY A 183 18.50 -9.78 5.69
CA GLY A 183 17.60 -9.20 6.69
C GLY A 183 16.78 -8.00 6.22
N VAL A 184 16.91 -7.60 4.94
CA VAL A 184 16.04 -6.56 4.35
C VAL A 184 14.74 -7.20 3.87
N ALA A 185 13.63 -6.71 4.42
CA ALA A 185 12.28 -6.95 3.96
C ALA A 185 11.74 -5.73 3.20
N ALA A 186 10.57 -5.88 2.57
CA ALA A 186 9.83 -4.79 1.93
C ALA A 186 8.46 -4.62 2.58
N LEU A 187 8.07 -3.37 2.86
CA LEU A 187 6.68 -3.00 3.01
C LEU A 187 6.12 -2.74 1.61
N PHE A 188 5.24 -3.61 1.15
CA PHE A 188 4.70 -3.61 -0.20
C PHE A 188 3.25 -3.14 -0.21
N PHE A 189 3.00 -2.09 -1.00
CA PHE A 189 1.68 -1.57 -1.32
C PHE A 189 1.35 -1.85 -2.78
N GLN A 190 0.14 -2.32 -3.04
CA GLN A 190 -0.40 -2.50 -4.37
C GLN A 190 -1.81 -1.91 -4.47
N ASP A 191 -2.01 -1.12 -5.52
CA ASP A 191 -3.31 -0.57 -5.88
C ASP A 191 -3.69 -0.92 -7.33
N ARG A 192 -4.98 -1.25 -7.50
CA ARG A 192 -5.63 -1.47 -8.79
C ARG A 192 -6.19 -0.19 -9.38
N SER A 193 -6.51 0.83 -8.57
CA SER A 193 -6.52 2.19 -9.07
C SER A 193 -5.08 2.56 -9.38
N LEU A 194 -4.81 2.93 -10.62
CA LEU A 194 -3.53 3.56 -10.96
C LEU A 194 -3.38 4.79 -10.06
N LEU A 195 -2.21 5.10 -9.51
CA LEU A 195 -1.98 6.38 -8.84
C LEU A 195 -2.22 7.51 -9.86
N ARG A 196 -3.38 8.19 -9.79
CA ARG A 196 -3.88 9.02 -10.90
C ARG A 196 -3.31 10.42 -10.90
N ASP A 197 -3.10 10.95 -9.71
CA ASP A 197 -2.69 12.33 -9.49
C ASP A 197 -1.77 12.45 -8.27
N ALA A 198 -1.28 13.66 -8.03
CA ALA A 198 -0.36 13.95 -6.93
C ALA A 198 -0.99 13.71 -5.55
N ALA A 199 -2.32 13.85 -5.41
CA ALA A 199 -2.99 13.65 -4.13
C ALA A 199 -3.07 12.16 -3.77
N ASP A 200 -3.43 11.30 -4.74
CA ASP A 200 -3.38 9.83 -4.58
C ASP A 200 -1.97 9.39 -4.13
N VAL A 201 -0.94 9.92 -4.79
CA VAL A 201 0.48 9.62 -4.52
C VAL A 201 0.90 10.08 -3.12
N GLN A 202 0.53 11.30 -2.73
CA GLN A 202 0.84 11.84 -1.41
C GLN A 202 0.11 11.08 -0.29
N SER A 203 -1.11 10.61 -0.55
CA SER A 203 -1.88 9.79 0.38
C SER A 203 -1.18 8.46 0.66
N VAL A 204 -0.74 7.75 -0.40
CA VAL A 204 0.04 6.50 -0.26
C VAL A 204 1.39 6.74 0.42
N HIS A 205 2.06 7.85 0.10
CA HIS A 205 3.31 8.25 0.76
C HIS A 205 3.13 8.43 2.26
N THR A 206 2.04 9.10 2.67
CA THR A 206 1.67 9.31 4.08
C THR A 206 1.32 7.98 4.78
N LEU A 207 0.57 7.11 4.11
CA LEU A 207 0.23 5.78 4.62
C LEU A 207 1.47 4.93 4.87
N LEU A 208 2.37 4.86 3.89
CA LEU A 208 3.59 4.05 3.98
C LEU A 208 4.54 4.58 5.05
N ARG A 209 4.61 5.91 5.21
CA ARG A 209 5.31 6.54 6.33
C ARG A 209 4.78 6.05 7.68
N ALA A 210 3.47 6.16 7.88
CA ALA A 210 2.84 5.77 9.13
C ALA A 210 3.05 4.27 9.42
N ALA A 211 2.97 3.42 8.40
CA ALA A 211 3.23 1.99 8.52
C ALA A 211 4.67 1.69 8.96
N ILE A 212 5.68 2.29 8.31
CA ILE A 212 7.08 2.01 8.67
C ILE A 212 7.44 2.59 10.04
N GLU A 213 6.96 3.80 10.37
CA GLU A 213 7.14 4.39 11.69
C GLU A 213 6.53 3.50 12.78
N GLN A 214 5.35 2.91 12.53
CA GLN A 214 4.73 1.99 13.47
C GLN A 214 5.49 0.66 13.58
N LEU A 215 5.99 0.10 12.47
CA LEU A 215 6.85 -1.11 12.50
C LEU A 215 8.12 -0.88 13.34
N VAL A 216 8.71 0.32 13.26
CA VAL A 216 9.84 0.71 14.11
C VAL A 216 9.39 0.84 15.58
N ALA A 217 8.25 1.46 15.84
CA ALA A 217 7.74 1.68 17.19
C ALA A 217 7.44 0.38 17.95
N ILE A 218 6.90 -0.63 17.25
CA ILE A 218 6.67 -1.97 17.83
C ILE A 218 7.95 -2.81 17.86
N GLY A 219 9.04 -2.36 17.24
CA GLY A 219 10.33 -3.03 17.25
C GLY A 219 10.49 -4.15 16.22
N SER A 220 9.60 -4.21 15.22
CA SER A 220 9.68 -5.18 14.10
C SER A 220 10.57 -4.71 12.94
N ALA A 221 10.86 -3.40 12.87
CA ALA A 221 11.82 -2.82 11.93
C ALA A 221 12.94 -2.07 12.66
N ASP A 222 14.14 -2.04 12.07
CA ASP A 222 15.20 -1.14 12.53
C ASP A 222 14.82 0.32 12.27
N ALA A 223 15.21 1.23 13.16
CA ALA A 223 15.00 2.66 12.95
C ALA A 223 15.87 3.24 11.82
N LYS A 224 16.96 2.53 11.46
CA LYS A 224 17.87 2.94 10.39
C LYS A 224 17.42 2.34 9.05
N PRO A 225 17.10 3.18 8.04
CA PRO A 225 16.76 2.69 6.71
C PRO A 225 17.93 1.94 6.05
N PRO A 226 17.66 0.83 5.33
CA PRO A 226 18.67 0.17 4.50
C PRO A 226 18.98 1.03 3.27
N ARG A 227 20.24 1.00 2.84
CA ARG A 227 20.69 1.70 1.62
C ARG A 227 20.65 0.74 0.44
N ILE A 228 19.69 0.96 -0.46
CA ILE A 228 19.43 0.07 -1.60
C ILE A 228 19.57 0.79 -2.95
N PHE A 229 19.31 2.09 -2.96
CA PHE A 229 19.43 2.96 -4.13
C PHE A 229 20.35 4.12 -3.75
N ASP A 230 21.66 3.86 -3.74
CA ASP A 230 22.73 4.87 -3.63
C ASP A 230 23.34 5.13 -5.02
#